data_AF-W7W8T9-F1
#
_entry.id   AF-W7W8T9-F1
#
_cell.length_a   1.000
_cell.length_b   1.000
_cell.length_c   1.000
_cell.angle_alpha   90.00
_cell.angle_beta   90.00
_cell.angle_gamma   90.00
#
_symmetry.space_group_name_H-M   'P 1'
#
loop_
_entity.id
_entity.type
_entity.pdbx_description
1 polymer ?
#
loop_
_entity_poly.entity_id
_entity_poly.type
_entity_poly.pdbx_seq_one_letter_code
_entity_poly.pdbx_strand_id
1 'polypeptide(L)'
;MAQGTPVADPAVSPVAQAAPTAPAASAAALALPDANETNAQRAKTQPYNNAPFWRAVRESGQQPGISNLPGAEKGVLIQQFVQYPGSRFTTAGEAWREVRNRWIIPYGGALLLIVVVAIGLFFLAKGPIGVHAPDTGRKIERFTYFERAAHWSNAVAFVALAVSGVVMAFGKFFLLPVIGGTLFGWLAYG
;
A
#
# COMPACT_ATOMS: atom_id res chain seq x y z
N MET A 1 30.08 37.46 56.16
CA MET A 1 30.74 37.41 54.83
C MET A 1 29.61 37.14 53.84
N ALA A 2 29.02 38.18 53.23
CA ALA A 2 29.39 38.68 51.89
C ALA A 2 29.14 37.55 50.84
N GLN A 3 28.35 37.65 49.76
CA GLN A 3 27.84 38.74 48.92
C GLN A 3 26.63 38.12 48.14
N GLY A 4 25.48 38.79 47.99
CA GLY A 4 25.15 39.56 46.79
C GLY A 4 24.76 38.68 45.58
N THR A 5 23.47 38.36 45.41
CA THR A 5 22.93 37.78 44.17
C THR A 5 22.39 38.87 43.24
N PRO A 6 22.89 38.96 41.99
CA PRO A 6 22.14 39.58 40.91
C PRO A 6 21.79 38.56 39.82
N VAL A 7 20.47 38.43 39.61
CA VAL A 7 19.69 38.28 38.38
C VAL A 7 20.44 37.89 37.10
N ALA A 8 19.98 36.79 36.48
CA ALA A 8 20.34 36.38 35.12
C ALA A 8 19.61 37.21 34.06
N ASP A 9 20.35 37.63 33.03
CA ASP A 9 19.80 37.98 31.72
C ASP A 9 20.65 37.27 30.63
N PRO A 10 20.05 36.89 29.49
CA PRO A 10 20.62 35.92 28.56
C PRO A 10 21.73 36.56 27.72
N ALA A 11 22.95 36.01 27.83
CA ALA A 11 24.05 36.40 26.97
C ALA A 11 23.82 35.91 25.53
N VAL A 12 23.73 36.90 24.65
CA VAL A 12 23.70 36.83 23.19
C VAL A 12 24.77 35.87 22.65
N SER A 13 24.35 34.93 21.80
CA SER A 13 25.27 34.04 21.08
C SER A 13 26.17 34.86 20.15
N PRO A 14 27.50 34.66 20.16
CA PRO A 14 28.36 35.31 19.19
C PRO A 14 28.06 34.76 17.80
N VAL A 15 27.80 35.68 16.86
CA VAL A 15 27.61 35.40 15.44
C VAL A 15 28.82 34.63 14.92
N ALA A 16 28.61 33.35 14.58
CA ALA A 16 29.62 32.54 13.93
C ALA A 16 29.91 33.15 12.55
N GLN A 17 31.13 33.65 12.40
CA GLN A 17 31.66 34.26 11.20
C GLN A 17 31.57 33.27 10.03
N ALA A 18 30.91 33.66 8.95
CA ALA A 18 30.78 32.84 7.76
C ALA A 18 32.17 32.50 7.20
N ALA A 19 32.48 31.20 7.14
CA ALA A 19 33.66 30.71 6.44
C ALA A 19 33.61 31.15 4.96
N PRO A 20 34.76 31.45 4.34
CA PRO A 20 34.80 31.83 2.93
C PRO A 20 34.17 30.72 2.10
N THR A 21 33.14 31.05 1.34
CA THR A 21 32.57 30.15 0.34
C THR A 21 33.65 29.84 -0.68
N ALA A 22 34.20 28.63 -0.59
CA ALA A 22 35.02 28.08 -1.66
C ALA A 22 34.19 28.17 -2.97
N PRO A 23 34.80 28.61 -4.08
CA PRO A 23 34.08 28.64 -5.35
C PRO A 23 33.57 27.23 -5.60
N ALA A 24 32.26 27.10 -5.84
CA ALA A 24 31.67 25.84 -6.25
C ALA A 24 32.47 25.35 -7.46
N ALA A 25 33.35 24.37 -7.23
CA ALA A 25 34.10 23.74 -8.29
C ALA A 25 33.07 23.33 -9.33
N SER A 26 33.14 23.95 -10.50
CA SER A 26 32.16 23.75 -11.55
C SER A 26 31.96 22.25 -11.74
N ALA A 27 30.72 21.78 -11.69
CA ALA A 27 30.35 20.39 -12.00
C ALA A 27 30.78 19.94 -13.43
N ALA A 28 31.50 20.80 -14.16
CA ALA A 28 31.95 20.68 -15.53
C ALA A 28 33.26 19.90 -15.74
N ALA A 29 33.86 19.25 -14.72
CA ALA A 29 35.12 18.51 -14.90
C ALA A 29 35.16 17.10 -14.27
N LEU A 30 34.03 16.57 -13.80
CA LEU A 30 33.99 15.17 -13.40
C LEU A 30 33.92 14.30 -14.65
N ALA A 31 34.84 13.33 -14.77
CA ALA A 31 34.86 12.39 -15.90
C ALA A 31 33.49 11.71 -16.07
N LEU A 32 33.12 11.43 -17.32
CA LEU A 32 31.91 10.67 -17.65
C LEU A 32 31.89 9.37 -16.82
N PRO A 33 30.77 9.02 -16.19
CA PRO A 33 30.71 7.88 -15.28
C PRO A 33 30.88 6.57 -16.06
N ASP A 34 31.90 5.79 -15.72
CA ASP A 34 32.02 4.42 -16.23
C ASP A 34 31.10 3.48 -15.43
N ALA A 35 30.21 2.76 -16.14
CA ALA A 35 29.23 1.87 -15.54
C ALA A 35 29.85 0.75 -14.68
N ASN A 36 31.09 0.34 -14.99
CA ASN A 36 31.75 -0.79 -14.36
C ASN A 36 32.60 -0.42 -13.14
N GLU A 37 32.62 0.86 -12.74
CA GLU A 37 33.33 1.28 -11.55
C GLU A 37 32.75 0.66 -10.27
N THR A 38 33.64 0.17 -9.42
CA THR A 38 33.34 -0.14 -8.03
C THR A 38 32.97 1.12 -7.26
N ASN A 39 32.29 0.98 -6.12
CA ASN A 39 31.92 2.11 -5.28
C ASN A 39 33.16 2.89 -4.78
N ALA A 40 34.28 2.22 -4.56
CA ALA A 40 35.55 2.83 -4.14
C ALA A 40 36.22 3.63 -5.27
N GLN A 41 36.15 3.16 -6.51
CA GLN A 41 36.62 3.91 -7.68
C GLN A 41 35.73 5.14 -7.92
N ARG A 42 34.41 4.95 -7.82
CA ARG A 42 33.45 6.04 -8.00
C ARG A 42 33.60 7.16 -6.99
N ALA A 43 33.92 6.84 -5.73
CA ALA A 43 34.18 7.86 -4.71
C ALA A 43 35.33 8.82 -5.11
N LYS A 44 36.23 8.40 -6.00
CA LYS A 44 37.32 9.23 -6.54
C LYS A 44 36.91 10.00 -7.79
N THR A 45 36.20 9.36 -8.72
CA THR A 45 35.83 9.97 -10.02
C THR A 45 34.59 10.85 -9.93
N GLN A 46 33.63 10.47 -9.09
CA GLN A 46 32.38 11.18 -8.82
C GLN A 46 31.99 11.09 -7.34
N PRO A 47 32.63 11.90 -6.48
CA PRO A 47 32.26 11.99 -5.07
C PRO A 47 30.75 12.23 -4.90
N TYR A 48 30.15 11.60 -3.88
CA TYR A 48 28.72 11.63 -3.57
C TYR A 48 27.78 10.90 -4.55
N ASN A 49 28.29 10.25 -5.60
CA ASN A 49 27.51 9.36 -6.46
C ASN A 49 27.69 7.89 -6.04
N ASN A 50 26.67 7.27 -5.45
CA ASN A 50 26.68 5.85 -5.05
C ASN A 50 25.91 4.92 -6.01
N ALA A 51 25.83 5.26 -7.30
CA ALA A 51 25.12 4.45 -8.30
C ALA A 51 25.53 2.96 -8.35
N PRO A 52 26.81 2.55 -8.22
CA PRO A 52 27.21 1.13 -8.20
C PRO A 52 26.59 0.39 -7.02
N PHE A 53 26.54 1.03 -5.86
CA PHE A 53 25.89 0.46 -4.67
C PHE A 53 24.39 0.23 -4.92
N TRP A 54 23.66 1.23 -5.43
CA TRP A 54 22.22 1.08 -5.70
C TRP A 54 21.92 0.09 -6.83
N ARG A 55 22.79 -0.03 -7.83
CA ARG A 55 22.70 -1.11 -8.83
C ARG A 55 22.84 -2.47 -8.17
N ALA A 56 23.84 -2.68 -7.30
CA ALA A 56 23.97 -3.93 -6.57
C ALA A 56 22.74 -4.24 -5.69
N VAL A 57 22.16 -3.24 -5.03
CA VAL A 57 20.91 -3.39 -4.26
C VAL A 57 19.74 -3.82 -5.17
N ARG A 58 19.61 -3.22 -6.36
CA ARG A 58 18.58 -3.60 -7.34
C ARG A 58 18.77 -5.02 -7.87
N GLU A 59 20.00 -5.41 -8.17
CA GLU A 59 20.32 -6.74 -8.70
C GLU A 59 20.38 -7.83 -7.61
N SER A 60 20.19 -7.47 -6.33
CA SER A 60 20.26 -8.40 -5.20
C SER A 60 19.27 -9.57 -5.29
N GLY A 61 18.17 -9.41 -6.03
CA GLY A 61 17.22 -10.49 -6.31
C GLY A 61 17.74 -11.57 -7.27
N GLN A 62 18.75 -11.25 -8.10
CA GLN A 62 19.43 -12.19 -8.99
C GLN A 62 20.75 -12.70 -8.38
N GLN A 63 21.48 -11.81 -7.70
CA GLN A 63 22.75 -12.09 -7.06
C GLN A 63 22.68 -11.70 -5.58
N PRO A 64 22.30 -12.63 -4.70
CA PRO A 64 22.19 -12.35 -3.26
C PRO A 64 23.52 -11.87 -2.68
N GLY A 65 23.43 -10.87 -1.80
CA GLY A 65 24.57 -10.43 -1.00
C GLY A 65 24.93 -11.42 0.12
N ILE A 66 26.05 -11.16 0.78
CA ILE A 66 26.48 -11.93 1.95
C ILE A 66 25.66 -11.45 3.16
N SER A 67 25.08 -12.40 3.90
CA SER A 67 24.34 -12.14 5.14
C SER A 67 24.83 -13.07 6.24
N ASN A 68 25.00 -12.52 7.45
CA ASN A 68 25.38 -13.30 8.63
C ASN A 68 24.20 -14.10 9.20
N LEU A 69 22.98 -13.86 8.73
CA LEU A 69 21.82 -14.64 9.12
C LEU A 69 21.60 -15.74 8.08
N PRO A 70 21.65 -17.03 8.48
CA PRO A 70 21.31 -18.12 7.58
C PRO A 70 19.82 -18.05 7.21
N GLY A 71 19.51 -18.26 5.93
CA GLY A 71 18.14 -18.37 5.45
C GLY A 71 17.97 -17.98 3.99
N ALA A 72 16.87 -18.43 3.38
CA ALA A 72 16.47 -18.01 2.05
C ALA A 72 16.27 -16.49 2.01
N GLU A 73 16.71 -15.88 0.91
CA GLU A 73 16.52 -14.45 0.60
C GLU A 73 17.15 -13.46 1.60
N LYS A 74 17.95 -13.92 2.58
CA LYS A 74 18.58 -13.04 3.58
C LYS A 74 19.68 -12.13 3.02
N GLY A 75 20.14 -12.41 1.80
CA GLY A 75 21.01 -11.54 1.01
C GLY A 75 20.28 -10.71 -0.05
N VAL A 76 18.95 -10.81 -0.15
CA VAL A 76 18.13 -10.12 -1.16
C VAL A 76 17.49 -8.89 -0.53
N LEU A 77 17.79 -7.70 -1.06
CA LEU A 77 17.22 -6.44 -0.58
C LEU A 77 16.01 -6.00 -1.42
N ILE A 78 16.06 -6.25 -2.72
CA ILE A 78 14.97 -5.98 -3.65
C ILE A 78 14.63 -7.28 -4.34
N GLN A 79 13.35 -7.66 -4.30
CA GLN A 79 12.86 -8.83 -5.00
C GLN A 79 13.25 -8.78 -6.48
N GLN A 80 13.52 -9.95 -7.06
CA GLN A 80 13.87 -10.05 -8.47
C GLN A 80 12.84 -9.36 -9.37
N PHE A 81 13.36 -8.69 -10.40
CA PHE A 81 12.53 -8.17 -11.47
C PHE A 81 12.20 -9.31 -12.43
N VAL A 82 10.92 -9.62 -12.56
CA VAL A 82 10.43 -10.64 -13.51
C VAL A 82 9.17 -10.13 -14.17
N GLN A 83 8.77 -10.79 -15.26
CA GLN A 83 7.56 -10.44 -15.98
C GLN A 83 6.36 -11.18 -15.35
N TYR A 84 5.42 -10.44 -14.75
CA TYR A 84 4.15 -11.01 -14.27
C TYR A 84 3.00 -10.69 -15.23
N PRO A 85 2.00 -11.58 -15.35
CA PRO A 85 0.80 -11.32 -16.14
C PRO A 85 0.10 -10.02 -15.72
N GLY A 86 -0.25 -9.16 -16.69
CA GLY A 86 -0.97 -7.90 -16.43
C GLY A 86 -0.14 -6.77 -15.81
N SER A 87 1.17 -6.92 -15.67
CA SER A 87 2.10 -5.89 -15.17
C SER A 87 3.27 -5.66 -16.13
N ARG A 88 4.06 -4.61 -15.92
CA ARG A 88 5.37 -4.46 -16.59
C ARG A 88 6.44 -5.34 -15.93
N PHE A 89 7.61 -5.44 -16.55
CA PHE A 89 8.79 -6.04 -15.92
C PHE A 89 9.14 -5.31 -14.62
N THR A 90 8.87 -5.93 -13.47
CA THR A 90 8.95 -5.26 -12.16
C THR A 90 9.06 -6.29 -11.04
N THR A 91 9.16 -5.81 -9.79
CA THR A 91 9.18 -6.66 -8.59
C THR A 91 7.79 -7.19 -8.25
N ALA A 92 7.69 -8.30 -7.52
CA ALA A 92 6.40 -8.95 -7.21
C ALA A 92 5.40 -7.99 -6.54
N GLY A 93 5.86 -7.22 -5.55
CA GLY A 93 5.02 -6.26 -4.83
C GLY A 93 4.46 -5.15 -5.72
N GLU A 94 5.27 -4.58 -6.61
CA GLU A 94 4.79 -3.54 -7.54
C GLU A 94 3.89 -4.15 -8.62
N ALA A 95 4.18 -5.37 -9.10
CA ALA A 95 3.35 -6.08 -10.05
C ALA A 95 1.93 -6.30 -9.50
N TRP A 96 1.81 -6.75 -8.24
CA TRP A 96 0.51 -6.87 -7.58
C TRP A 96 -0.22 -5.54 -7.52
N ARG A 97 0.48 -4.45 -7.18
CA ARG A 97 -0.13 -3.12 -7.07
C ARG A 97 -0.62 -2.61 -8.43
N GLU A 98 0.14 -2.85 -9.50
CA GLU A 98 -0.27 -2.55 -10.87
C GLU A 98 -1.50 -3.34 -11.29
N VAL A 99 -1.46 -4.67 -11.13
CA VAL A 99 -2.59 -5.55 -11.49
C VAL A 99 -3.83 -5.17 -10.68
N ARG A 100 -3.69 -4.99 -9.36
CA ARG A 100 -4.79 -4.60 -8.48
C ARG A 100 -5.40 -3.28 -8.92
N ASN A 101 -4.59 -2.23 -9.05
CA ASN A 101 -5.12 -0.88 -9.25
C ASN A 101 -5.56 -0.62 -10.70
N ARG A 102 -4.91 -1.24 -11.69
CA ARG A 102 -5.22 -1.02 -13.12
C ARG A 102 -6.27 -1.98 -13.66
N TRP A 103 -6.38 -3.18 -13.09
CA TRP A 103 -7.30 -4.21 -13.57
C TRP A 103 -8.34 -4.57 -12.50
N ILE A 104 -7.93 -5.10 -11.36
CA ILE A 104 -8.88 -5.69 -10.39
C ILE A 104 -9.88 -4.66 -9.87
N ILE A 105 -9.41 -3.50 -9.40
CA ILE A 105 -10.27 -2.45 -8.84
C ILE A 105 -11.27 -1.92 -9.87
N PRO A 106 -10.87 -1.44 -11.07
CA PRO A 106 -11.83 -0.89 -12.02
C PRO A 106 -12.84 -1.93 -12.53
N TYR A 107 -12.38 -3.13 -12.93
CA TYR A 107 -13.29 -4.17 -13.43
C TYR A 107 -14.15 -4.77 -12.31
N GLY A 108 -13.60 -4.95 -11.12
CA GLY A 108 -14.36 -5.38 -9.95
C GLY A 108 -15.43 -4.37 -9.55
N GLY A 109 -15.10 -3.08 -9.57
CA GLY A 109 -16.07 -2.02 -9.32
C GLY A 109 -17.17 -1.96 -10.38
N ALA A 110 -16.80 -2.09 -11.67
CA ALA A 110 -17.74 -2.15 -12.77
C ALA A 110 -18.68 -3.37 -12.64
N LEU A 111 -18.16 -4.54 -12.29
CA LEU A 111 -18.95 -5.74 -12.06
C LEU A 111 -19.99 -5.53 -10.96
N LEU A 112 -19.59 -4.96 -9.81
CA LEU A 112 -20.52 -4.67 -8.71
C LEU A 112 -21.63 -3.70 -9.15
N LEU A 113 -21.27 -2.65 -9.89
CA LEU A 113 -22.24 -1.70 -10.43
C LEU A 113 -23.22 -2.38 -11.40
N ILE A 114 -22.71 -3.19 -12.33
CA ILE A 114 -23.52 -3.93 -13.29
C ILE A 114 -24.50 -4.86 -12.57
N VAL A 115 -24.06 -5.58 -11.53
CA VAL A 115 -24.92 -6.46 -10.74
C VAL A 115 -26.06 -5.67 -10.08
N VAL A 116 -25.76 -4.53 -9.45
CA VAL A 116 -26.78 -3.68 -8.82
C VAL A 116 -27.79 -3.17 -9.86
N VAL A 117 -27.31 -2.69 -11.01
CA VAL A 117 -28.18 -2.24 -12.11
C VAL A 117 -29.02 -3.38 -12.66
N ALA A 118 -28.44 -4.57 -12.87
CA ALA A 118 -29.14 -5.74 -13.36
C ALA A 118 -30.26 -6.19 -12.41
N ILE A 119 -30.01 -6.21 -11.10
CA ILE A 119 -31.04 -6.49 -10.08
C ILE A 119 -32.15 -5.44 -10.13
N GLY A 120 -31.80 -4.15 -10.25
CA GLY A 120 -32.77 -3.07 -10.36
C GLY A 120 -33.67 -3.20 -11.59
N LEU A 121 -33.07 -3.43 -12.77
CA LEU A 121 -33.81 -3.65 -14.03
C LEU A 121 -34.68 -4.90 -13.97
N PHE A 122 -34.16 -5.99 -13.39
CA PHE A 122 -34.93 -7.21 -13.19
C PHE A 122 -36.17 -6.96 -12.33
N PHE A 123 -36.02 -6.25 -11.22
CA PHE A 123 -37.13 -5.90 -10.33
C PHE A 123 -38.17 -5.03 -11.04
N LEU A 124 -37.73 -4.03 -11.82
CA LEU A 124 -38.64 -3.18 -12.60
C LEU A 124 -39.40 -3.96 -13.68
N ALA A 125 -38.75 -4.94 -14.32
CA ALA A 125 -39.35 -5.75 -15.37
C ALA A 125 -40.31 -6.84 -14.85
N LYS A 126 -40.01 -7.44 -13.70
CA LYS A 126 -40.78 -8.58 -13.15
C LYS A 126 -41.72 -8.20 -12.02
N GLY A 127 -41.48 -7.09 -11.33
CA GLY A 127 -42.16 -6.73 -10.10
C GLY A 127 -41.86 -7.69 -8.94
N PRO A 128 -42.60 -7.59 -7.83
CA PRO A 128 -42.45 -8.47 -6.68
C PRO A 128 -42.80 -9.93 -7.04
N ILE A 129 -41.90 -10.85 -6.73
CA ILE A 129 -42.18 -12.29 -6.89
C ILE A 129 -43.03 -12.77 -5.71
N GLY A 130 -44.33 -12.90 -5.96
CA GLY A 130 -45.30 -13.40 -4.99
C GLY A 130 -45.50 -14.92 -5.05
N VAL A 131 -46.29 -15.43 -4.11
CA VAL A 131 -46.83 -16.79 -4.16
C VAL A 131 -47.94 -16.88 -5.20
N HIS A 132 -47.99 -17.99 -5.94
CA HIS A 132 -48.97 -18.19 -7.02
C HIS A 132 -50.40 -18.48 -6.48
N ALA A 133 -50.52 -18.84 -5.21
CA ALA A 133 -51.77 -19.20 -4.56
C ALA A 133 -51.99 -18.31 -3.33
N PRO A 134 -53.26 -18.01 -2.98
CA PRO A 134 -53.60 -17.25 -1.77
C PRO A 134 -53.18 -18.00 -0.50
N ASP A 135 -52.77 -17.25 0.52
CA ASP A 135 -52.33 -17.81 1.79
C ASP A 135 -53.47 -18.55 2.50
N THR A 136 -53.27 -19.85 2.75
CA THR A 136 -54.28 -20.73 3.38
C THR A 136 -54.28 -20.65 4.91
N GLY A 137 -53.45 -19.78 5.51
CA GLY A 137 -53.29 -19.63 6.97
C GLY A 137 -52.59 -20.79 7.68
N ARG A 138 -52.39 -21.93 7.01
CA ARG A 138 -51.70 -23.11 7.55
C ARG A 138 -50.19 -23.00 7.33
N LYS A 139 -49.43 -22.92 8.42
CA LYS A 139 -47.96 -22.94 8.39
C LYS A 139 -47.45 -24.38 8.50
N ILE A 140 -46.49 -24.74 7.66
CA ILE A 140 -45.72 -25.99 7.77
C ILE A 140 -44.27 -25.65 8.10
N GLU A 141 -43.63 -26.47 8.92
CA GLU A 141 -42.20 -26.34 9.18
C GLU A 141 -41.42 -26.82 7.94
N ARG A 142 -40.98 -25.87 7.10
CA ARG A 142 -40.11 -26.16 5.95
C ARG A 142 -38.65 -26.33 6.34
N PHE A 143 -38.23 -25.61 7.38
CA PHE A 143 -36.87 -25.61 7.91
C PHE A 143 -36.92 -25.63 9.43
N THR A 144 -36.09 -26.49 10.02
CA THR A 144 -35.93 -26.62 11.47
C THR A 144 -35.23 -25.40 12.07
N TYR A 145 -35.32 -25.25 13.41
CA TYR A 145 -34.58 -24.20 14.11
C TYR A 145 -33.06 -24.29 13.91
N PHE A 146 -32.51 -25.50 13.87
CA PHE A 146 -31.07 -25.71 13.67
C PHE A 146 -30.63 -25.31 12.25
N GLU A 147 -31.40 -25.68 11.22
CA GLU A 147 -31.10 -25.30 9.84
C GLU A 147 -31.15 -23.78 9.65
N ARG A 148 -32.14 -23.11 10.25
CA ARG A 148 -32.22 -21.65 10.24
C ARG A 148 -31.02 -21.02 10.94
N ALA A 149 -30.61 -21.56 12.09
CA ALA A 149 -29.44 -21.05 12.82
C ALA A 149 -28.16 -21.22 12.00
N ALA A 150 -27.94 -22.38 11.39
CA ALA A 150 -26.78 -22.61 10.52
C ALA A 150 -26.79 -21.68 9.30
N HIS A 151 -27.95 -21.47 8.67
CA HIS A 151 -28.09 -20.53 7.58
C HIS A 151 -27.74 -19.09 7.99
N TRP A 152 -28.27 -18.63 9.12
CA TRP A 152 -27.98 -17.29 9.62
C TRP A 152 -26.51 -17.10 9.99
N SER A 153 -25.86 -18.10 10.58
CA SER A 153 -24.42 -18.07 10.84
C SER A 153 -23.61 -17.88 9.56
N ASN A 154 -23.92 -18.66 8.51
CA ASN A 154 -23.24 -18.54 7.22
C ASN A 154 -23.55 -17.21 6.52
N ALA A 155 -24.80 -16.75 6.59
CA ALA A 155 -25.22 -15.47 6.01
C ALA A 155 -24.47 -14.30 6.65
N VAL A 156 -24.35 -14.29 7.99
CA VAL A 156 -23.59 -13.26 8.72
C VAL A 156 -22.11 -13.31 8.36
N ALA A 157 -21.50 -14.50 8.33
CA ALA A 157 -20.11 -14.65 7.93
C ALA A 157 -19.87 -14.13 6.50
N PHE A 158 -20.77 -14.48 5.57
CA PHE A 158 -20.71 -14.01 4.19
C PHE A 158 -20.80 -12.48 4.09
N VAL A 159 -21.76 -11.87 4.79
CA VAL A 159 -21.93 -10.41 4.78
C VAL A 159 -20.72 -9.71 5.41
N ALA A 160 -20.18 -10.22 6.52
CA ALA A 160 -18.98 -9.66 7.15
C ALA A 160 -17.76 -9.72 6.21
N LEU A 161 -17.57 -10.83 5.50
CA LEU A 161 -16.51 -10.98 4.50
C LEU A 161 -16.73 -10.07 3.28
N ALA A 162 -17.96 -9.96 2.81
CA ALA A 162 -18.29 -9.09 1.68
C ALA A 162 -18.04 -7.61 2.01
N VAL A 163 -18.51 -7.14 3.17
CA VAL A 163 -18.30 -5.76 3.63
C VAL A 163 -16.81 -5.48 3.84
N SER A 164 -16.09 -6.35 4.52
CA SER A 164 -14.64 -6.17 4.74
C SER A 164 -13.86 -6.17 3.41
N GLY A 165 -14.19 -7.06 2.48
CA GLY A 165 -13.62 -7.08 1.13
C GLY A 165 -13.87 -5.78 0.35
N VAL A 166 -15.10 -5.25 0.39
CA VAL A 166 -15.46 -3.98 -0.25
C VAL A 166 -14.70 -2.81 0.37
N VAL A 167 -14.59 -2.75 1.70
CA VAL A 167 -13.83 -1.72 2.41
C VAL A 167 -12.34 -1.80 2.04
N MET A 168 -11.74 -3.00 2.03
CA MET A 168 -10.32 -3.16 1.67
C MET A 168 -10.04 -2.82 0.20
N ALA A 169 -10.95 -3.18 -0.71
CA ALA A 169 -10.79 -2.92 -2.14
C ALA A 169 -11.01 -1.43 -2.47
N PHE A 170 -12.09 -0.83 -1.96
CA PHE A 170 -12.59 0.45 -2.43
C PHE A 170 -12.61 1.56 -1.37
N GLY A 171 -12.35 1.25 -0.10
CA GLY A 171 -12.51 2.19 1.00
C GLY A 171 -11.63 3.43 0.89
N LYS A 172 -10.43 3.32 0.32
CA LYS A 172 -9.58 4.49 0.03
C LYS A 172 -10.26 5.51 -0.91
N PHE A 173 -11.08 5.05 -1.85
CA PHE A 173 -11.68 5.92 -2.87
C PHE A 173 -12.99 6.54 -2.40
N PHE A 174 -13.77 5.83 -1.58
CA PHE A 174 -15.11 6.28 -1.17
C PHE A 174 -15.22 6.62 0.32
N LEU A 175 -14.63 5.82 1.21
CA LEU A 175 -14.74 6.04 2.65
C LEU A 175 -13.76 7.11 3.13
N LEU A 176 -12.48 7.01 2.75
CA LEU A 176 -11.44 7.94 3.21
C LEU A 176 -11.80 9.42 2.96
N PRO A 177 -12.31 9.83 1.78
CA PRO A 177 -12.70 11.22 1.56
C PRO A 177 -13.88 11.70 2.41
N VAL A 178 -14.73 10.77 2.88
CA VAL A 178 -15.97 11.09 3.61
C VAL A 178 -15.74 11.15 5.12
N ILE A 179 -15.01 10.19 5.68
CA ILE A 179 -14.83 10.05 7.15
C ILE A 179 -13.44 10.50 7.63
N GLY A 180 -12.52 10.81 6.73
CA GLY A 180 -11.17 11.27 7.06
C GLY A 180 -10.20 10.15 7.47
N GLY A 181 -8.90 10.47 7.48
CA GLY A 181 -7.82 9.49 7.66
C GLY A 181 -7.82 8.79 9.03
N THR A 182 -8.22 9.47 10.10
CA THR A 182 -8.23 8.91 11.46
C THR A 182 -9.27 7.80 11.60
N LEU A 183 -10.53 8.09 11.25
CA LEU A 183 -11.62 7.10 11.32
C LEU A 183 -11.43 5.98 10.29
N PHE A 184 -10.98 6.33 9.09
CA PHE A 184 -10.68 5.33 8.08
C PHE A 184 -9.54 4.40 8.51
N GLY A 185 -8.48 4.95 9.14
CA GLY A 185 -7.37 4.16 9.66
C GLY A 185 -7.82 3.16 10.73
N TRP A 186 -8.65 3.60 11.67
CA TRP A 186 -9.24 2.71 12.67
C TRP A 186 -10.10 1.61 12.03
N LEU A 187 -10.93 1.94 11.05
CA LEU A 187 -11.81 0.97 10.40
C LEU A 187 -11.07 0.00 9.47
N ALA A 188 -9.97 0.44 8.84
CA ALA A 188 -9.22 -0.37 7.87
C ALA A 188 -8.08 -1.20 8.50
N TYR A 189 -7.58 -0.80 9.68
CA TYR A 189 -6.41 -1.42 10.32
C TYR A 189 -6.58 -1.74 11.81
N GLY A 190 -7.66 -1.29 12.45
CA GLY A 190 -7.93 -1.49 13.88
C GLY A 190 -8.70 -2.74 14.23
#